data_AF-A0A2E6BLG3-F1
#
_entry.id   AF-A0A2E6BLG3-F1
#
_cell.length_a   1.000
_cell.length_b   1.000
_cell.length_c   1.000
_cell.angle_alpha   90.00
_cell.angle_beta   90.00
_cell.angle_gamma   90.00
#
_symmetry.space_group_name_H-M   'P 1'
#
loop_
_entity.id
_entity.type
_entity.pdbx_description
1 polymer ?
#
loop_
_entity_poly.entity_id
_entity_poly.type
_entity_poly.pdbx_seq_one_letter_code
_entity_poly.pdbx_strand_id
1 'polypeptide(L)'
;MKNLMLGKDILFDIDWQGTQALKEKEPKHLVSVFILPPSTKELELRLKKRGQDSKEEVNKRMSEANSEITHWPEYDYIIINDNLEQTLKNLKSILDAERLKRIRQVGLNDFVRRILSQS
;
A
#
# COMPACT_ATOMS: atom_id res chain seq x y z
N MET A 1 -7.16 5.01 -17.92
CA MET A 1 -6.54 3.70 -18.26
C MET A 1 -5.40 3.78 -19.31
N LYS A 2 -4.60 4.86 -19.38
CA LYS A 2 -3.47 4.96 -20.34
C LYS A 2 -2.07 4.72 -19.71
N ASN A 3 -1.97 4.71 -18.38
CA ASN A 3 -0.69 4.62 -17.66
C ASN A 3 -0.27 3.19 -17.26
N LEU A 4 -1.17 2.20 -17.25
CA LEU A 4 -0.80 0.79 -16.98
C LEU A 4 -0.04 0.14 -18.14
N MET A 5 -0.16 0.66 -19.36
CA MET A 5 0.40 0.05 -20.58
C MET A 5 1.90 0.28 -20.77
N LEU A 6 2.57 1.01 -19.86
CA LEU A 6 4.02 1.28 -19.92
C LEU A 6 4.81 0.62 -18.78
N GLY A 7 4.19 -0.28 -17.99
CA GLY A 7 4.87 -0.92 -16.85
C GLY A 7 5.26 0.06 -15.73
N LYS A 8 4.56 1.20 -15.63
CA LYS A 8 4.79 2.19 -14.56
C LYS A 8 3.91 1.89 -13.37
N ASP A 9 4.50 1.95 -12.18
CA ASP A 9 3.76 1.87 -10.93
C ASP A 9 3.00 3.16 -10.67
N ILE A 10 1.78 3.03 -10.17
CA ILE A 10 0.91 4.16 -9.78
C ILE A 10 0.65 4.01 -8.29
N LEU A 11 1.02 5.03 -7.52
CA LEU A 11 0.72 5.11 -6.10
C LEU A 11 -0.64 5.78 -5.91
N PHE A 12 -1.52 5.13 -5.16
CA PHE A 12 -2.79 5.70 -4.72
C PHE A 12 -2.73 5.92 -3.21
N ASP A 13 -3.12 7.12 -2.77
CA ASP A 13 -3.36 7.43 -1.36
C ASP A 13 -4.88 7.57 -1.20
N ILE A 14 -5.53 6.47 -0.81
CA ILE A 14 -6.99 6.32 -0.72
C ILE A 14 -7.35 5.58 0.57
N ASP A 15 -8.57 5.81 1.06
CA ASP A 15 -9.09 5.13 2.24
C ASP A 15 -9.45 3.65 1.97
N TRP A 16 -9.96 2.97 3.02
CA TRP A 16 -10.36 1.57 2.92
C TRP A 16 -11.51 1.35 1.92
N GLN A 17 -12.45 2.30 1.79
CA GLN A 17 -13.58 2.20 0.85
C GLN A 17 -13.08 2.26 -0.60
N GLY A 18 -12.19 3.20 -0.88
CA GLY A 18 -11.52 3.31 -2.18
C GLY A 18 -10.70 2.06 -2.50
N THR A 19 -9.99 1.53 -1.51
CA THR A 19 -9.20 0.30 -1.66
C THR A 19 -10.08 -0.91 -1.98
N GLN A 20 -11.21 -1.09 -1.29
CA GLN A 20 -12.17 -2.15 -1.58
C GLN A 20 -12.71 -2.04 -3.01
N ALA A 21 -13.13 -0.85 -3.43
CA ALA A 21 -13.66 -0.63 -4.79
C ALA A 21 -12.62 -0.92 -5.89
N LEU A 22 -11.33 -0.66 -5.63
CA LEU A 22 -10.25 -1.04 -6.54
C LEU A 22 -9.98 -2.55 -6.53
N LYS A 23 -10.02 -3.20 -5.35
CA LYS A 23 -9.88 -4.65 -5.23
C LYS A 23 -10.94 -5.40 -6.01
N GLU A 24 -12.18 -4.92 -6.00
CA GLU A 24 -13.28 -5.53 -6.76
C GLU A 24 -13.06 -5.41 -8.28
N LYS A 25 -12.53 -4.29 -8.75
CA LYS A 25 -12.35 -4.03 -10.19
C LYS A 25 -11.11 -4.72 -10.76
N GLU A 26 -9.98 -4.68 -10.05
CA GLU A 26 -8.68 -5.11 -10.57
C GLU A 26 -7.84 -5.88 -9.53
N PRO A 27 -8.35 -7.02 -9.00
CA PRO A 27 -7.71 -7.74 -7.90
C PRO A 27 -6.32 -8.28 -8.24
N LYS A 28 -6.03 -8.52 -9.52
CA LYS A 28 -4.77 -9.14 -9.98
C LYS A 28 -3.60 -8.17 -10.09
N HIS A 29 -3.89 -6.87 -10.18
CA HIS A 29 -2.87 -5.85 -10.43
C HIS A 29 -2.70 -4.85 -9.29
N LEU A 30 -3.62 -4.85 -8.32
CA LEU A 30 -3.47 -4.07 -7.11
C LEU A 30 -2.46 -4.73 -6.15
N VAL A 31 -1.68 -3.89 -5.48
CA VAL A 31 -0.90 -4.24 -4.29
C VAL A 31 -1.33 -3.26 -3.21
N SER A 32 -1.85 -3.78 -2.12
CA SER A 32 -2.37 -2.97 -1.03
C SER A 32 -1.45 -3.08 0.19
N VAL A 33 -1.01 -1.93 0.69
CA VAL A 33 -0.13 -1.82 1.86
C VAL A 33 -0.79 -0.92 2.89
N PHE A 34 -1.06 -1.45 4.08
CA PHE A 34 -1.57 -0.66 5.21
C PHE A 34 -0.43 -0.25 6.13
N ILE A 35 -0.41 1.02 6.55
CA ILE A 35 0.62 1.55 7.44
C ILE A 35 0.01 1.82 8.82
N LEU A 36 0.41 1.03 9.80
CA LEU A 36 -0.03 1.17 11.19
C LEU A 36 0.93 2.07 11.98
N PRO A 37 0.42 2.90 12.92
CA PRO A 37 1.26 3.45 13.97
C PRO A 37 1.70 2.34 14.94
N PRO A 38 2.82 2.49 15.66
CA PRO A 38 3.28 1.50 16.64
C PRO A 38 2.37 1.41 17.87
N SER A 39 1.55 2.45 18.12
CA SER A 39 0.52 2.45 19.13
C SER A 39 -0.53 3.53 18.85
N THR A 40 -1.72 3.39 19.45
CA THR A 40 -2.77 4.42 19.45
C THR A 40 -2.29 5.72 20.12
N LYS A 41 -1.45 5.62 21.15
CA LYS A 41 -0.84 6.77 21.83
C LYS A 41 0.08 7.56 20.89
N GLU A 42 0.90 6.86 20.10
CA GLU A 42 1.74 7.50 19.08
C GLU A 42 0.91 8.16 17.98
N LEU A 43 -0.20 7.54 17.56
CA LEU A 43 -1.13 8.14 16.62
C LEU A 43 -1.71 9.45 17.15
N GLU A 44 -2.20 9.45 18.40
CA GLU A 44 -2.75 10.64 19.05
C GLU A 44 -1.69 11.75 19.17
N LEU A 45 -0.46 11.40 19.56
CA LEU A 45 0.65 12.35 19.61
C LEU A 45 0.96 12.97 18.24
N ARG A 46 0.94 12.17 17.17
CA ARG A 46 1.18 12.64 15.80
C ARG A 46 0.06 13.57 15.32
N LEU A 47 -1.21 13.26 15.62
CA LEU A 47 -2.36 14.12 15.31
C LEU A 47 -2.25 15.46 16.04
N LYS A 48 -1.96 15.44 17.34
CA LYS A 48 -1.73 16.66 18.14
C LYS A 48 -0.56 17.51 17.62
N LYS A 49 0.55 16.86 17.23
CA LYS A 49 1.77 17.54 16.78
C LYS A 49 1.65 18.16 15.38
N ARG A 50 0.74 17.66 14.53
CA ARG A 50 0.45 18.27 13.23
C ARG A 50 -0.21 19.66 13.34
N GLY A 51 -0.66 20.04 14.54
CA GLY A 51 -0.91 21.42 14.95
C GLY A 51 -2.14 22.04 14.32
N GLN A 52 -3.21 22.18 15.12
CA GLN A 52 -4.36 23.11 15.05
C GLN A 52 -5.68 22.48 15.48
N ASP A 53 -5.73 21.15 15.64
CA ASP A 53 -6.97 20.48 16.02
C ASP A 53 -7.34 20.75 17.49
N SER A 54 -8.60 21.12 17.75
CA SER A 54 -9.15 21.17 19.10
C SER A 54 -9.12 19.79 19.76
N LYS A 55 -9.29 19.72 21.08
CA LYS A 55 -9.44 18.43 21.78
C LYS A 55 -10.59 17.59 21.19
N GLU A 56 -11.69 18.22 20.79
CA GLU A 56 -12.80 17.52 20.13
C GLU A 56 -12.40 16.97 18.76
N GLU A 57 -11.67 17.73 17.96
CA GLU A 57 -11.22 17.32 16.62
C GLU A 57 -10.24 16.15 16.69
N VAL A 58 -9.31 16.16 17.64
CA VAL A 58 -8.40 15.03 17.88
C VAL A 58 -9.18 13.77 18.26
N ASN A 59 -10.15 13.88 19.18
CA ASN A 59 -10.97 12.73 19.59
C ASN A 59 -11.78 12.17 18.42
N LYS A 60 -12.36 13.04 17.59
CA LYS A 60 -13.10 12.64 16.38
C LYS A 60 -12.18 11.88 15.40
N ARG A 61 -11.02 12.45 15.07
CA ARG A 61 -10.03 11.81 14.18
C ARG A 61 -9.49 10.50 14.74
N MET A 62 -9.29 10.40 16.06
CA MET A 62 -8.90 9.15 16.71
C MET A 62 -9.99 8.09 16.58
N SER A 63 -11.27 8.46 16.71
CA SER A 63 -12.39 7.54 16.51
C SER A 63 -12.47 7.07 15.05
N GLU A 64 -12.32 7.97 14.09
CA GLU A 64 -12.28 7.65 12.66
C GLU A 64 -11.11 6.69 12.35
N ALA A 65 -9.90 7.03 12.80
CA ALA A 65 -8.72 6.19 12.58
C ALA A 65 -8.84 4.81 13.24
N ASN A 66 -9.44 4.71 14.43
CA ASN A 66 -9.70 3.42 15.06
C ASN A 66 -10.66 2.57 14.22
N SER A 67 -11.70 3.17 13.63
CA SER A 67 -12.61 2.48 12.72
C SER A 67 -11.88 2.01 11.46
N GLU A 68 -11.08 2.88 10.84
CA GLU A 68 -10.29 2.52 9.65
C GLU A 68 -9.31 1.39 9.91
N ILE A 69 -8.63 1.40 11.07
CA ILE A 69 -7.68 0.35 11.46
C ILE A 69 -8.34 -1.02 11.47
N THR A 70 -9.63 -1.15 11.81
CA THR A 70 -10.30 -2.47 11.82
C THR A 70 -10.32 -3.18 10.46
N HIS A 71 -10.16 -2.44 9.37
CA HIS A 71 -10.10 -2.96 8.00
C HIS A 71 -8.69 -3.43 7.59
N TRP A 72 -7.69 -3.39 8.48
CA TRP A 72 -6.34 -3.90 8.19
C TRP A 72 -6.29 -5.32 7.58
N PRO A 73 -7.16 -6.29 7.95
CA PRO A 73 -7.08 -7.65 7.39
C PRO A 73 -7.36 -7.71 5.89
N GLU A 74 -7.90 -6.65 5.32
CA GLU A 74 -8.22 -6.56 3.91
C GLU A 74 -7.01 -6.22 3.04
N TYR A 75 -5.86 -5.86 3.62
CA TYR A 75 -4.66 -5.47 2.89
C TYR A 75 -3.68 -6.63 2.71
N ASP A 76 -2.88 -6.58 1.64
CA ASP A 76 -1.93 -7.66 1.32
C ASP A 76 -0.68 -7.60 2.21
N TYR A 77 -0.28 -6.38 2.62
CA TYR A 77 0.87 -6.13 3.47
C TYR A 77 0.54 -5.13 4.57
N ILE A 78 1.14 -5.34 5.75
CA ILE A 78 1.05 -4.42 6.89
C ILE A 78 2.46 -3.96 7.25
N ILE A 79 2.64 -2.64 7.41
CA ILE A 79 3.90 -2.05 7.92
C ILE A 79 3.59 -1.27 9.18
N ILE A 80 4.29 -1.57 10.27
CA ILE A 80 4.28 -0.73 11.48
C ILE A 80 5.29 0.39 11.29
N ASN A 81 4.85 1.64 11.36
CA ASN A 81 5.65 2.84 11.17
C ASN A 81 6.09 3.44 12.50
N ASP A 82 7.04 2.77 13.14
CA ASP A 82 7.81 3.27 14.27
C ASP A 82 8.97 4.18 13.81
N ASN A 83 9.63 3.81 12.71
CA ASN A 83 10.75 4.50 12.10
C ASN A 83 10.49 4.71 10.60
N LEU A 84 10.64 5.97 10.16
CA LEU A 84 10.37 6.35 8.76
C LEU A 84 11.32 5.67 7.78
N GLU A 85 12.61 5.57 8.09
CA GLU A 85 13.61 4.98 7.20
C GLU A 85 13.35 3.48 6.99
N GLN A 86 13.05 2.77 8.08
CA GLN A 86 12.69 1.35 8.02
C GLN A 86 11.37 1.12 7.27
N THR A 87 10.38 1.98 7.50
CA THR A 87 9.10 1.95 6.77
C THR A 87 9.32 2.10 5.26
N LEU A 88 10.15 3.06 4.84
CA LEU A 88 10.49 3.28 3.45
C LEU A 88 11.25 2.09 2.85
N LYS A 89 12.17 1.49 3.60
CA LYS A 89 12.89 0.28 3.19
C LYS A 89 11.93 -0.88 2.96
N ASN A 90 10.99 -1.10 3.88
CA ASN A 90 9.98 -2.15 3.76
C ASN A 90 9.08 -1.94 2.54
N LEU A 91 8.64 -0.69 2.31
CA LEU A 91 7.81 -0.34 1.15
C LEU A 91 8.55 -0.60 -0.17
N LYS A 92 9.83 -0.23 -0.26
CA LYS A 92 10.68 -0.53 -1.42
C LYS A 92 10.81 -2.04 -1.66
N SER A 93 11.06 -2.81 -0.59
CA SER A 93 11.15 -4.27 -0.69
C SER A 93 9.86 -4.90 -1.21
N ILE A 94 8.69 -4.43 -0.76
CA ILE A 94 7.40 -4.90 -1.29
C ILE A 94 7.28 -4.56 -2.78
N LEU A 95 7.58 -3.32 -3.16
CA LEU A 95 7.50 -2.89 -4.56
C LEU A 95 8.39 -3.74 -5.47
N ASP A 96 9.64 -3.98 -5.06
CA ASP A 96 10.60 -4.76 -5.84
C ASP A 96 10.17 -6.23 -5.92
N ALA A 97 9.66 -6.82 -4.83
CA ALA A 97 9.14 -8.19 -4.83
C ALA A 97 7.91 -8.34 -5.73
N GLU A 98 7.00 -7.37 -5.72
CA GLU A 98 5.79 -7.37 -6.56
C GLU A 98 6.16 -7.31 -8.05
N ARG A 99 7.12 -6.47 -8.43
CA ARG A 99 7.63 -6.38 -9.81
C ARG A 99 8.24 -7.69 -10.31
N LEU A 100 8.81 -8.50 -9.42
CA LEU A 100 9.38 -9.80 -9.77
C LEU A 100 8.33 -10.89 -10.00
N LYS A 101 7.07 -10.70 -9.62
CA LYS A 101 6.01 -11.70 -9.87
C LYS A 101 5.92 -12.00 -11.37
N ARG A 102 5.92 -13.29 -11.73
CA ARG A 102 5.82 -13.78 -13.12
C ARG A 102 4.74 -13.06 -13.94
N ILE A 103 3.57 -12.82 -13.35
CA ILE A 103 2.42 -12.18 -14.02
C ILE A 103 2.65 -10.70 -14.36
N ARG A 104 3.63 -10.04 -13.74
CA ARG A 104 3.98 -8.62 -13.95
C ARG A 104 5.21 -8.43 -14.84
N GLN A 105 5.93 -9.51 -15.19
CA GLN A 105 7.10 -9.43 -16.07
C GLN A 105 6.69 -9.36 -17.55
N VAL A 106 6.70 -8.16 -18.11
CA VAL A 106 6.37 -7.90 -19.52
C VAL A 106 7.38 -8.59 -20.44
N GLY A 107 6.89 -9.31 -21.45
CA GLY A 107 7.74 -9.99 -22.44
C GLY A 107 8.39 -11.29 -21.97
N LEU A 108 8.10 -11.76 -20.76
CA LEU A 108 8.69 -12.99 -20.22
C LEU A 108 8.39 -14.22 -21.09
N ASN A 109 7.17 -14.35 -21.62
CA ASN A 109 6.80 -15.48 -22.47
C ASN A 109 7.64 -15.52 -23.76
N ASP A 110 7.87 -14.37 -24.39
CA ASP A 110 8.68 -14.27 -25.62
C ASP A 110 10.16 -14.54 -25.31
N PHE A 111 10.64 -14.04 -24.18
CA PHE A 111 11.98 -14.33 -23.68
C PHE A 111 12.19 -15.84 -23.49
N VAL A 112 11.25 -16.54 -22.83
CA VAL A 112 11.31 -17.98 -22.59
C VAL A 112 11.27 -18.76 -23.91
N ARG A 113 10.38 -18.38 -24.85
CA ARG A 113 10.31 -19.01 -26.18
C ARG A 113 11.64 -18.92 -26.92
N ARG A 114 12.32 -17.77 -26.85
CA ARG A 114 13.63 -17.56 -27.47
C ARG A 114 14.72 -18.44 -26.87
N ILE A 115 14.70 -18.68 -25.55
CA ILE A 115 15.65 -19.62 -24.91
C ILE A 115 15.43 -21.03 -25.45
N LEU A 116 14.18 -21.48 -25.48
CA LEU A 116 13.84 -22.84 -25.89
C LEU A 116 14.09 -23.11 -27.38
N SER A 117 14.03 -22.08 -28.24
CA SER A 117 14.33 -22.20 -29.68
C SER A 117 15.82 -22.19 -30.02
N GLN A 118 16.70 -21.93 -29.05
CA GLN A 118 18.17 -21.98 -29.20
C GLN A 118 18.77 -23.29 -28.70
N SER A 119 17.94 -24.21 -28.22
CA SER A 119 18.29 -25.58 -27.81
C SER A 119 17.93 -26.56 -28.92
#